data_AF-A0A448X9U1-F1
#
_entry.id   AF-A0A448X9U1-F1
#
_cell.length_a   1.000
_cell.length_b   1.000
_cell.length_c   1.000
_cell.angle_alpha   90.00
_cell.angle_beta   90.00
_cell.angle_gamma   90.00
#
_symmetry.space_group_name_H-M   'P 1'
#
loop_
_entity.id
_entity.type
_entity.pdbx_description
1 polymer ?
#
loop_
_entity_poly.entity_id
_entity_poly.type
_entity_poly.pdbx_seq_one_letter_code
_entity_poly.pdbx_strand_id
1 'polypeptide(L)'
;MSAHLAGMFTEKQIYRIDHYLGKEMIQNLIVLRFANRIFSPLWNRDHIDNVMISFKESFGTDGRGGYFDNYGIIRYNSQIA
;
A
#
# COMPACT_ATOMS: atom_id res chain seq x y z
N MET A 1 8.60 9.32 16.59
CA MET A 1 9.32 8.18 15.98
C MET A 1 10.24 8.63 14.84
N SER A 2 9.72 9.18 13.73
CA SER A 2 10.56 9.58 12.58
C SER A 2 11.66 10.60 12.90
N ALA A 3 11.36 11.64 13.69
CA ALA A 3 12.37 12.64 14.08
C ALA A 3 13.51 12.07 14.95
N HIS A 4 13.20 11.07 15.77
CA HIS A 4 14.21 10.38 16.59
C HIS A 4 15.14 9.53 15.72
N LEU A 5 14.57 8.78 14.75
CA LEU A 5 15.36 7.98 13.81
C LEU A 5 16.21 8.86 12.88
N ALA A 6 15.67 10.00 12.42
CA ALA A 6 16.40 10.95 11.58
C ALA A 6 17.59 11.62 12.30
N GLY A 7 17.58 11.67 13.63
CA GLY A 7 18.72 12.13 14.43
C GLY A 7 19.87 11.13 14.53
N MET A 8 19.64 9.86 14.16
CA MET A 8 20.61 8.76 14.26
C MET A 8 21.01 8.19 12.91
N PHE A 9 20.12 8.26 11.91
CA PHE A 9 20.28 7.68 10.58
C PHE A 9 19.92 8.69 9.51
N THR A 10 20.65 8.67 8.39
CA THR A 10 20.23 9.36 7.18
C THR A 10 19.08 8.57 6.51
N GLU A 11 18.23 9.24 5.73
CA GLU A 11 17.07 8.59 5.11
C GLU A 11 17.45 7.41 4.20
N LYS A 12 18.61 7.46 3.53
CA LYS A 12 19.13 6.35 2.69
C LYS A 12 19.46 5.08 3.49
N GLN A 13 19.57 5.20 4.82
CA GLN A 13 19.84 4.09 5.73
C GLN A 13 18.54 3.54 6.35
N ILE A 14 17.38 4.16 6.10
CA ILE A 14 16.09 3.76 6.68
C ILE A 14 15.26 3.05 5.62
N TYR A 15 15.00 1.76 5.83
CA TYR A 15 14.13 0.95 4.97
C TYR A 15 12.85 0.61 5.74
N ARG A 16 11.74 1.29 5.40
CA ARG A 16 10.42 1.01 5.98
C ARG A 16 9.75 -0.06 5.14
N ILE A 17 9.33 -1.14 5.79
CA ILE A 17 8.73 -2.29 5.11
C ILE A 17 7.22 -2.09 5.00
N ASP A 18 6.74 -2.09 3.76
CA ASP A 18 5.35 -2.32 3.35
C ASP A 18 5.40 -3.60 2.53
N HIS A 19 4.72 -4.64 2.98
CA HIS A 19 4.90 -5.97 2.40
C HIS A 19 4.06 -6.18 1.13
N TYR A 20 3.11 -5.28 0.84
CA TYR A 20 2.40 -5.32 -0.43
C TYR A 20 3.25 -4.78 -1.58
N LEU A 21 4.14 -3.82 -1.32
CA LEU A 21 5.12 -3.36 -2.32
C LEU A 21 6.05 -4.48 -2.83
N GLY A 22 6.20 -5.56 -2.07
CA GLY A 22 6.94 -6.76 -2.48
C GLY A 22 6.14 -7.75 -3.34
N LYS A 23 4.83 -7.58 -3.49
CA LYS A 23 4.00 -8.51 -4.27
C LYS A 23 4.15 -8.23 -5.77
N GLU A 24 4.38 -9.29 -6.56
CA GLU A 24 4.64 -9.21 -8.01
C GLU A 24 3.58 -8.38 -8.76
N MET A 25 2.30 -8.58 -8.43
CA MET A 25 1.20 -7.86 -9.07
C MET A 25 1.22 -6.35 -8.78
N ILE A 26 1.65 -5.95 -7.58
CA ILE A 26 1.77 -4.53 -7.22
C ILE A 26 2.93 -3.88 -7.96
N GLN A 27 4.07 -4.58 -8.07
CA GLN A 27 5.22 -4.10 -8.84
C GLN A 27 4.89 -3.95 -10.34
N ASN A 28 4.10 -4.87 -10.88
CA ASN A 28 3.65 -4.83 -12.27
C ASN A 28 2.76 -3.62 -12.61
N LEU A 29 2.09 -2.98 -11.63
CA LEU A 29 1.30 -1.78 -11.89
C LEU A 29 2.12 -0.64 -12.49
N ILE A 30 3.37 -0.49 -12.07
CA ILE A 30 4.28 0.54 -12.60
C ILE A 30 4.60 0.24 -14.06
N VAL A 31 4.89 -1.02 -14.39
CA VAL A 31 5.19 -1.46 -15.76
C VAL A 31 3.96 -1.29 -16.66
N LEU A 32 2.78 -1.72 -16.20
CA LEU A 32 1.53 -1.57 -16.93
C LEU A 32 1.23 -0.09 -17.25
N ARG A 33 1.40 0.80 -16.26
CA ARG A 33 1.09 2.22 -16.41
C ARG A 33 2.07 2.97 -17.31
N PHE A 34 3.36 2.68 -17.24
CA PHE A 34 4.39 3.54 -17.85
C PHE A 34 5.15 2.90 -19.02
N ALA A 35 5.26 1.57 -19.08
CA ALA A 35 5.99 0.90 -20.16
C ALA A 35 5.13 0.69 -21.43
N ASN A 36 3.80 0.86 -21.31
CA ASN A 36 2.87 0.61 -22.40
C ASN A 36 2.33 1.93 -22.97
N ARG A 37 2.71 2.25 -24.22
CA ARG A 37 2.27 3.47 -24.92
C ARG A 37 0.75 3.55 -25.12
N ILE A 38 0.06 2.40 -25.12
CA ILE A 38 -1.41 2.32 -25.23
C ILE A 38 -2.09 2.79 -23.93
N PHE A 39 -1.55 2.45 -22.76
CA PHE A 39 -2.17 2.79 -21.47
C PHE A 39 -1.85 4.22 -21.02
N SER A 40 -0.71 4.78 -21.43
CA SER A 40 -0.31 6.13 -21.06
C SER A 40 -1.36 7.23 -21.36
N PRO A 41 -1.96 7.33 -22.57
CA PRO A 41 -2.98 8.36 -22.86
C PRO A 41 -4.35 8.05 -22.24
N LEU A 42 -4.61 6.81 -21.83
CA LEU A 42 -5.88 6.40 -21.21
C LEU A 42 -5.88 6.60 -19.69
N TRP A 43 -4.71 6.76 -19.06
CA TRP A 43 -4.60 6.87 -17.61
C TRP A 43 -4.85 8.30 -17.10
N ASN A 44 -6.06 8.83 -17.29
CA ASN A 44 -6.48 10.15 -16.80
C ASN A 44 -8.01 10.24 -16.58
N ARG A 45 -8.46 11.35 -15.98
CA ARG A 45 -9.87 11.60 -15.63
C ARG A 45 -10.84 11.68 -16.80
N ASP A 46 -10.36 11.87 -18.02
CA ASP A 46 -11.21 11.97 -19.21
C ASP A 46 -11.54 10.59 -19.78
N HIS A 47 -10.79 9.55 -19.36
CA HIS A 47 -10.92 8.18 -19.85
C HIS A 47 -11.19 7.15 -18.74
N ILE A 48 -10.99 7.52 -17.46
CA ILE A 48 -11.26 6.67 -16.29
C ILE A 48 -12.46 7.23 -15.54
N ASP A 49 -13.51 6.41 -15.42
CA ASP A 49 -14.70 6.72 -14.63
C ASP A 49 -14.43 6.51 -13.12
N ASN A 50 -13.85 5.38 -12.73
CA ASN A 50 -13.56 5.07 -11.33
C ASN A 50 -12.28 4.23 -11.13
N VAL A 51 -11.63 4.40 -9.98
CA VAL A 51 -10.56 3.51 -9.50
C VAL A 51 -11.04 2.87 -8.20
N MET A 52 -11.24 1.55 -8.22
CA MET A 52 -11.65 0.78 -7.05
C MET A 52 -10.48 -0.06 -6.53
N ILE A 53 -10.14 0.11 -5.26
CA ILE A 53 -9.16 -0.73 -4.56
C ILE A 53 -9.94 -1.55 -3.53
N SER A 54 -9.90 -2.87 -3.68
CA SER A 54 -10.63 -3.80 -2.82
C SER A 54 -9.65 -4.68 -2.07
N PHE A 55 -9.84 -4.75 -0.76
CA PHE A 55 -9.11 -5.66 0.10
C PHE A 55 -10.12 -6.47 0.90
N LYS A 56 -10.09 -7.79 0.73
CA LYS A 56 -11.01 -8.73 1.38
C LYS A 56 -10.21 -9.82 2.05
N GLU A 57 -10.48 -10.05 3.32
CA GLU A 57 -9.98 -11.19 4.07
C GLU A 57 -11.17 -12.13 4.31
N SER A 58 -10.95 -13.43 4.11
CA SER A 58 -11.98 -14.45 4.31
C SER A 58 -12.05 -14.98 5.74
N PHE A 59 -11.21 -14.46 6.63
CA PHE A 59 -11.12 -14.83 8.04
C PHE A 59 -11.44 -13.61 8.93
N GLY A 60 -11.98 -13.87 10.12
CA GLY A 60 -12.28 -12.83 11.10
C GLY A 60 -11.03 -12.43 11.90
N THR A 61 -11.21 -11.72 13.01
CA THR A 61 -10.07 -11.29 13.84
C THR A 61 -9.36 -12.44 14.58
N ASP A 62 -9.84 -13.71 14.50
CA ASP A 62 -9.23 -14.94 15.04
C ASP A 62 -8.38 -14.74 16.32
N GLY A 63 -9.02 -14.23 17.38
CA GLY A 63 -8.39 -14.01 18.69
C GLY A 63 -7.51 -12.75 18.82
N ARG A 64 -7.31 -11.98 17.76
CA ARG A 64 -6.60 -10.68 17.72
C ARG A 64 -7.52 -9.46 17.82
N GLY A 65 -8.79 -9.68 18.19
CA GLY A 65 -9.81 -8.61 18.31
C GLY A 65 -9.34 -7.43 19.17
N GLY A 66 -8.62 -7.69 20.27
CA GLY A 66 -8.08 -6.62 21.13
C GLY A 66 -6.99 -5.75 20.48
N TYR A 67 -6.25 -6.26 19.49
CA TYR A 67 -5.32 -5.44 18.70
C TYR A 67 -6.10 -4.67 17.63
N PHE A 68 -7.10 -5.31 17.02
CA PHE A 68 -7.96 -4.69 16.02
C PHE A 68 -8.79 -3.52 16.59
N ASP A 69 -9.30 -3.64 17.82
CA ASP A 69 -10.09 -2.59 18.50
C ASP A 69 -9.30 -1.31 18.77
N ASN A 70 -8.00 -1.41 19.03
CA ASN A 70 -7.16 -0.26 19.35
C ASN A 70 -6.70 0.54 18.13
N TYR A 71 -6.65 -0.08 16.95
CA TYR A 71 -6.16 0.55 15.71
C TYR A 71 -7.24 0.75 14.65
N GLY A 72 -8.30 -0.08 14.67
CA GLY A 72 -9.40 -0.07 13.71
C GLY A 72 -8.98 -0.51 12.30
N ILE A 73 -9.97 -0.81 11.45
CA ILE A 73 -9.76 -1.35 10.09
C ILE A 73 -8.87 -0.46 9.21
N ILE A 74 -8.95 0.87 9.36
CA ILE A 74 -8.19 1.82 8.54
C ILE A 74 -6.70 1.72 8.85
N ARG A 75 -6.31 1.70 10.13
CA ARG A 75 -4.88 1.61 10.50
C ARG A 75 -4.37 0.19 10.44
N TYR A 76 -5.22 -0.80 10.72
CA TYR A 76 -4.86 -2.21 10.59
C TYR A 76 -4.53 -2.55 9.14
N ASN A 77 -5.42 -2.23 8.20
CA ASN A 77 -5.16 -2.49 6.78
C ASN A 77 -4.04 -1.61 6.21
N SER A 78 -3.82 -0.39 6.74
CA SER A 78 -2.67 0.43 6.35
C SER A 78 -1.35 0.06 7.03
N GLN A 79 -1.37 -0.80 8.06
CA GLN A 79 -0.18 -1.36 8.71
C GLN A 79 0.14 -2.76 8.20
N ILE A 80 -0.86 -3.45 7.67
CA ILE A 80 -0.67 -4.61 6.83
C ILE A 80 -0.19 -4.11 5.47
N ALA A 81 -0.70 -2.99 4.91
CA ALA A 81 -0.09 -2.31 3.76
C ALA A 81 1.39 -2.02 4.03
#